data_AF-A0A4Q7FF48-F1
#
_entry.id   AF-A0A4Q7FF48-F1
#
_cell.length_a   1.000
_cell.length_b   1.000
_cell.length_c   1.000
_cell.angle_alpha   90.00
_cell.angle_beta   90.00
_cell.angle_gamma   90.00
#
_symmetry.space_group_name_H-M   'P 1'
#
loop_
_entity.id
_entity.type
_entity.pdbx_description
1 polymer ?
#
loop_
_entity_poly.entity_id
_entity_poly.type
_entity_poly.pdbx_seq_one_letter_code
_entity_poly.pdbx_strand_id
1 'polypeptide(L)'
;RRGEHPQKHLAAFAGILQADCYNGFEPLFDPQKKVLPITPAFCFAHARRGFFELADIEKNAREGKKGKPVSPIALEAVRRLDALFEIERAINGRGADERRAVRREKSKPLLEDMHAWLLRERETLSRSSEVLKPMNYMLRRWDDFARFLDDGRICLTNNCAERALRGIALGRRNWTFAGSQRGADRAAIMLTMITTCRLNDADPKAWLADILARIADLPASRLHELLPWEWKLLRQGDKPADQQAA
;
A
#
# COMPACT_ATOMS: atom_id res chain seq x y z
N ARG A 1 -7.35 -12.60 -10.44
CA ARG A 1 -6.53 -11.37 -10.55
C ARG A 1 -5.63 -11.55 -11.76
N ARG A 2 -5.80 -10.76 -12.83
CA ARG A 2 -4.94 -10.81 -14.02
C ARG A 2 -4.04 -9.58 -14.01
N GLY A 3 -2.79 -9.72 -14.47
CA GLY A 3 -1.83 -8.60 -14.58
C GLY A 3 -2.22 -7.54 -15.62
N GLU A 4 -3.22 -7.83 -16.46
CA GLU A 4 -3.68 -6.95 -17.54
C GLU A 4 -4.20 -5.59 -17.04
N HIS A 5 -4.99 -5.56 -15.95
CA HIS A 5 -5.55 -4.31 -15.43
C HIS A 5 -4.50 -3.31 -14.93
N PRO A 6 -3.54 -3.71 -14.05
CA PRO A 6 -2.49 -2.78 -13.64
C PRO A 6 -1.59 -2.37 -14.82
N GLN A 7 -1.37 -3.25 -15.81
CA GLN A 7 -0.62 -2.90 -17.02
C GLN A 7 -1.29 -1.79 -17.83
N LYS A 8 -2.60 -1.92 -18.09
CA LYS A 8 -3.38 -0.88 -18.78
C LYS A 8 -3.43 0.44 -17.98
N HIS A 9 -3.72 0.35 -16.68
CA HIS A 9 -3.87 1.54 -15.85
C HIS A 9 -2.56 2.33 -15.71
N LEU A 10 -1.44 1.63 -15.56
CA LEU A 10 -0.13 2.25 -15.36
C LEU A 10 0.63 2.46 -16.67
N ALA A 11 0.01 2.28 -17.84
CA ALA A 11 0.70 2.32 -19.13
C ALA A 11 1.56 3.59 -19.31
N ALA A 12 1.00 4.76 -18.99
CA ALA A 12 1.66 6.07 -19.09
C ALA A 12 2.38 6.51 -17.79
N PHE A 13 2.42 5.67 -16.75
CA PHE A 13 3.09 6.01 -15.50
C PHE A 13 4.59 5.71 -15.57
N ALA A 14 5.40 6.63 -15.02
CA ALA A 14 6.83 6.51 -14.80
C ALA A 14 7.16 6.79 -13.32
N GLY A 15 8.20 6.16 -12.79
CA GLY A 15 8.68 6.40 -11.43
C GLY A 15 8.50 5.21 -10.48
N ILE A 16 8.38 5.49 -9.19
CA ILE A 16 8.38 4.44 -8.15
C ILE A 16 7.00 3.77 -8.08
N LEU A 17 6.97 2.45 -8.21
CA LEU A 17 5.77 1.65 -7.95
C LEU A 17 6.01 0.75 -6.74
N GLN A 18 5.36 1.08 -5.63
CA GLN A 18 5.43 0.29 -4.41
C GLN A 18 4.35 -0.81 -4.39
N ALA A 19 4.75 -2.07 -4.21
CA ALA A 19 3.85 -3.23 -4.31
C ALA A 19 4.20 -4.39 -3.36
N ASP A 20 3.32 -5.39 -3.29
CA ASP A 20 3.44 -6.64 -2.52
C ASP A 20 4.23 -7.74 -3.27
N CYS A 21 5.08 -7.37 -4.23
CA CYS A 21 5.79 -8.29 -5.13
C CYS A 21 4.86 -9.29 -5.85
N TYR A 22 3.60 -8.93 -6.11
CA TYR A 22 2.71 -9.75 -6.93
C TYR A 22 3.27 -9.89 -8.36
N ASN A 23 3.43 -11.13 -8.83
CA ASN A 23 4.01 -11.44 -10.15
C ASN A 23 3.24 -10.78 -11.31
N GLY A 24 1.96 -10.42 -11.15
CA GLY A 24 1.21 -9.72 -12.20
C GLY A 24 1.74 -8.31 -12.53
N PHE A 25 2.60 -7.74 -11.69
CA PHE A 25 3.32 -6.50 -11.96
C PHE A 25 4.65 -6.71 -12.70
N GLU A 26 5.16 -7.95 -12.84
CA GLU A 26 6.46 -8.20 -13.49
C GLU A 26 6.60 -7.55 -14.87
N PRO A 27 5.59 -7.60 -15.77
CA PRO A 27 5.70 -6.93 -17.08
C PRO A 27 5.82 -5.41 -17.01
N LEU A 28 5.42 -4.77 -15.91
CA LEU A 28 5.58 -3.32 -15.72
C LEU A 28 7.02 -2.91 -15.39
N PHE A 29 7.84 -3.86 -14.91
CA PHE A 29 9.22 -3.61 -14.53
C PHE A 29 10.21 -4.00 -15.64
N ASP A 30 9.70 -4.57 -16.73
CA ASP A 30 10.49 -4.99 -17.89
C ASP A 30 10.73 -3.80 -18.82
N PRO A 31 11.99 -3.31 -18.96
CA PRO A 31 12.31 -2.17 -19.81
C PRO A 31 11.99 -2.40 -21.29
N GLN A 32 11.91 -3.66 -21.74
CA GLN A 32 11.55 -3.98 -23.13
C GLN A 32 10.04 -3.87 -23.38
N LYS A 33 9.22 -4.00 -22.32
CA LYS A 33 7.75 -3.94 -22.41
C LYS A 33 7.16 -2.59 -22.06
N LYS A 34 7.94 -1.74 -21.40
CA LYS A 34 7.46 -0.47 -20.89
C LYS A 34 8.30 0.70 -21.40
N VAL A 35 7.65 1.58 -22.18
CA VAL A 35 8.26 2.79 -22.75
C VAL A 35 8.76 3.73 -21.66
N LEU A 36 7.98 3.89 -20.57
CA LEU A 36 8.33 4.72 -19.44
C LEU A 36 8.78 3.85 -18.27
N PRO A 37 10.01 4.01 -17.74
CA PRO A 37 10.53 3.10 -16.73
C PRO A 37 9.78 3.22 -15.41
N ILE A 38 9.47 2.07 -14.81
CA ILE A 38 9.00 1.97 -13.43
C ILE A 38 10.10 1.36 -12.58
N THR A 39 10.36 2.00 -11.45
CA THR A 39 11.23 1.51 -10.39
C THR A 39 10.42 0.71 -9.38
N PRO A 40 10.58 -0.62 -9.28
CA PRO A 40 9.90 -1.41 -8.27
C PRO A 40 10.34 -1.04 -6.85
N ALA A 41 9.42 -1.08 -5.89
CA ALA A 41 9.74 -1.01 -4.47
C ALA A 41 8.86 -2.01 -3.73
N PHE A 42 9.45 -2.96 -3.00
CA PHE A 42 8.67 -4.04 -2.40
C PHE A 42 8.38 -3.85 -0.91
N CYS A 43 7.17 -4.24 -0.51
CA CYS A 43 6.65 -4.02 0.82
C CYS A 43 7.18 -5.06 1.82
N PHE A 44 7.89 -4.60 2.87
CA PHE A 44 8.40 -5.48 3.92
C PHE A 44 7.31 -6.08 4.80
N ALA A 45 6.11 -5.48 4.89
CA ALA A 45 5.00 -6.11 5.62
C ALA A 45 4.56 -7.42 4.95
N HIS A 46 4.66 -7.51 3.62
CA HIS A 46 4.37 -8.74 2.88
C HIS A 46 5.50 -9.76 3.01
N ALA A 47 6.75 -9.31 2.94
CA ALA A 47 7.90 -10.16 3.19
C ALA A 47 7.86 -10.79 4.60
N ARG A 48 7.59 -9.97 5.62
CA ARG A 48 7.49 -10.39 7.02
C ARG A 48 6.36 -11.40 7.25
N ARG A 49 5.23 -11.27 6.55
CA ARG A 49 4.04 -12.11 6.77
C ARG A 49 4.35 -13.59 6.68
N GLY A 50 5.09 -14.02 5.67
CA GLY A 50 5.41 -15.44 5.49
C GLY A 50 6.28 -16.02 6.61
N PHE A 51 7.24 -15.26 7.13
CA PHE A 51 8.01 -15.66 8.31
C PHE A 51 7.16 -15.67 9.58
N PHE A 52 6.34 -14.63 9.76
CA PHE A 52 5.46 -14.52 10.93
C PHE A 52 4.49 -15.70 11.04
N GLU A 53 3.89 -16.14 9.92
CA GLU A 53 2.99 -17.30 9.90
C GLU A 53 3.67 -18.62 10.33
N LEU A 54 4.97 -18.76 10.05
CA LEU A 54 5.77 -19.91 10.47
C LEU A 54 6.30 -19.77 11.91
N ALA A 55 6.27 -18.55 12.46
CA ALA A 55 6.68 -18.25 13.82
C ALA A 55 5.51 -18.24 14.83
N ASP A 56 4.26 -18.10 14.37
CA ASP A 56 3.07 -17.92 15.20
C ASP A 56 2.54 -19.24 15.79
N ILE A 57 2.83 -19.48 17.07
CA ILE A 57 2.41 -20.67 17.82
C ILE A 57 0.88 -20.73 17.93
N GLU A 58 0.22 -19.60 18.19
CA GLU A 58 -1.21 -19.56 18.51
C GLU A 58 -2.06 -19.79 17.26
N LYS A 59 -1.68 -19.18 16.13
CA LYS A 59 -2.34 -19.45 14.84
C LYS A 59 -2.15 -20.91 14.40
N ASN A 60 -0.95 -21.46 14.56
CA ASN A 60 -0.69 -22.87 14.25
C ASN A 60 -1.52 -23.82 15.13
N ALA A 61 -1.70 -23.51 16.42
CA ALA A 61 -2.57 -24.27 17.31
C ALA A 61 -4.06 -24.20 16.91
N ARG A 62 -4.55 -23.03 16.48
CA ARG A 62 -5.95 -22.80 16.06
C ARG A 62 -6.30 -23.44 14.72
N GLU A 63 -5.37 -23.46 13.76
CA GLU A 63 -5.57 -24.06 12.43
C GLU A 63 -5.49 -25.61 12.42
N GLY A 64 -5.50 -26.25 13.59
CA GLY A 64 -5.38 -27.71 13.70
C GLY A 64 -3.97 -28.23 13.39
N LYS A 65 -2.98 -27.36 13.19
CA LYS A 65 -1.56 -27.70 13.03
C LYS A 65 -0.87 -27.93 14.39
N LYS A 66 -1.60 -28.53 15.33
CA LYS A 66 -1.07 -28.92 16.65
C LYS A 66 0.13 -29.84 16.43
N GLY A 67 1.32 -29.39 16.83
CA GLY A 67 2.55 -30.18 16.77
C GLY A 67 3.56 -29.79 15.69
N LYS A 68 3.30 -28.79 14.83
CA LYS A 68 4.37 -28.22 13.99
C LYS A 68 5.31 -27.37 14.86
N PRO A 69 6.61 -27.71 14.97
CA PRO A 69 7.55 -26.89 15.72
C PRO A 69 7.71 -25.53 15.04
N VAL A 70 7.75 -24.47 15.86
CA VAL A 70 8.10 -23.12 15.40
C VAL A 70 9.44 -23.17 14.70
N SER A 71 9.53 -22.62 13.49
CA SER A 71 10.82 -22.52 12.81
C SER A 71 11.69 -21.48 13.52
N PRO A 72 12.86 -21.88 14.10
CA PRO A 72 13.75 -20.91 14.75
C PRO A 72 14.26 -19.85 13.76
N ILE A 73 14.48 -20.25 12.50
CA ILE A 73 14.85 -19.36 11.40
C ILE A 73 13.73 -18.36 11.13
N ALA A 74 12.46 -18.78 11.11
CA ALA A 74 11.36 -17.84 10.89
C ALA A 74 11.24 -16.82 12.03
N LEU A 75 11.42 -17.25 13.29
CA LEU A 75 11.42 -16.36 14.44
C LEU A 75 12.59 -15.35 14.39
N GLU A 76 13.78 -15.80 14.04
CA GLU A 76 14.95 -14.95 13.82
C GLU A 76 14.71 -13.92 12.71
N ALA A 77 14.17 -14.34 11.57
CA ALA A 77 13.84 -13.46 10.46
C ALA A 77 12.83 -12.37 10.87
N VAL A 78 11.80 -12.73 11.65
CA VAL A 78 10.84 -11.77 12.21
C VAL A 78 11.55 -10.75 13.10
N ARG A 79 12.45 -11.18 14.00
CA ARG A 79 13.18 -10.27 14.89
C ARG A 79 14.06 -9.29 14.12
N ARG A 80 14.77 -9.76 13.11
CA ARG A 80 15.61 -8.93 12.22
C ARG A 80 14.78 -7.90 11.46
N LEU A 81 13.63 -8.33 10.93
CA LEU A 81 12.69 -7.43 10.26
C LEU A 81 12.10 -6.40 11.23
N ASP A 82 11.74 -6.81 12.44
CA ASP A 82 11.18 -5.91 13.46
C ASP A 82 12.15 -4.79 13.83
N ALA A 83 13.45 -5.06 13.90
CA ALA A 83 14.46 -4.02 14.09
C ALA A 83 14.42 -2.93 12.99
N LEU A 84 14.17 -3.32 11.73
CA LEU A 84 13.96 -2.35 10.64
C LEU A 84 12.67 -1.55 10.82
N PHE A 85 11.59 -2.21 11.24
CA PHE A 85 10.30 -1.55 11.52
C PHE A 85 10.39 -0.53 12.66
N GLU A 86 11.18 -0.81 13.70
CA GLU A 86 11.39 0.13 14.80
C GLU A 86 12.13 1.39 14.34
N ILE A 87 13.17 1.25 13.52
CA ILE A 87 13.86 2.41 12.91
C ILE A 87 12.87 3.24 12.08
N GLU A 88 12.10 2.58 11.21
CA GLU A 88 11.14 3.27 10.33
C GLU A 88 10.03 3.99 11.11
N ARG A 89 9.63 3.47 12.27
CA ARG A 89 8.65 4.14 13.14
C ARG A 89 9.17 5.49 13.64
N ALA A 90 10.46 5.57 13.99
CA ALA A 90 11.08 6.80 14.49
C ALA A 90 11.29 7.89 13.41
N ILE A 91 11.34 7.49 12.14
CA ILE A 91 11.55 8.40 11.00
C ILE A 91 10.30 8.58 10.12
N ASN A 92 9.16 8.00 10.51
CA ASN A 92 7.91 8.20 9.78
C ASN A 92 7.46 9.67 9.87
N GLY A 93 7.01 10.23 8.75
CA GLY A 93 6.65 11.66 8.63
C GLY A 93 7.83 12.62 8.43
N ARG A 94 9.08 12.13 8.49
CA ARG A 94 10.28 12.93 8.18
C ARG A 94 10.50 13.08 6.67
N GLY A 95 11.30 14.08 6.29
CA GLY A 95 11.66 14.34 4.89
C GLY A 95 12.45 13.19 4.24
N ALA A 96 12.43 13.11 2.91
CA ALA A 96 13.08 12.02 2.18
C ALA A 96 14.60 11.95 2.46
N ASP A 97 15.31 13.08 2.47
CA ASP A 97 16.75 13.10 2.71
C ASP A 97 17.13 12.65 4.12
N GLU A 98 16.36 13.08 5.12
CA GLU A 98 16.55 12.67 6.51
C GLU A 98 16.30 11.18 6.69
N ARG A 99 15.21 10.65 6.10
CA ARG A 99 14.93 9.21 6.10
C ARG A 99 16.08 8.42 5.49
N ARG A 100 16.60 8.88 4.34
CA ARG A 100 17.74 8.26 3.65
C ARG A 100 19.01 8.28 4.49
N ALA A 101 19.31 9.39 5.16
CA ALA A 101 20.47 9.51 6.05
C ALA A 101 20.40 8.49 7.20
N VAL A 102 19.27 8.45 7.92
CA VAL A 102 19.08 7.50 9.03
C VAL A 102 19.13 6.05 8.55
N ARG A 103 18.54 5.74 7.39
CA ARG A 103 18.58 4.39 6.82
C ARG A 103 19.99 3.94 6.46
N ARG A 104 20.81 4.83 5.91
CA ARG A 104 22.22 4.53 5.59
C ARG A 104 23.03 4.21 6.85
N GLU A 105 22.78 4.92 7.94
CA GLU A 105 23.47 4.72 9.21
C GLU A 105 22.96 3.47 9.95
N LYS A 106 21.64 3.29 10.04
CA LYS A 106 21.02 2.31 10.96
C LYS A 106 20.40 1.10 10.26
N SER A 107 19.65 1.31 9.18
CA SER A 107 18.93 0.22 8.50
C SER A 107 19.83 -0.61 7.59
N LYS A 108 20.78 0.03 6.89
CA LYS A 108 21.68 -0.61 5.94
C LYS A 108 22.51 -1.75 6.57
N PRO A 109 23.23 -1.56 7.69
CA PRO A 109 24.01 -2.66 8.28
C PRO A 109 23.13 -3.83 8.73
N LEU A 110 21.92 -3.56 9.25
CA LEU A 110 20.97 -4.61 9.65
C LEU A 110 20.44 -5.40 8.45
N LEU A 111 20.17 -4.71 7.34
CA LEU A 111 19.67 -5.36 6.13
C LEU A 111 20.78 -6.19 5.46
N GLU A 112 22.01 -5.69 5.41
CA GLU A 112 23.16 -6.43 4.88
C GLU A 112 23.46 -7.69 5.70
N ASP A 113 23.44 -7.60 7.04
CA ASP A 113 23.58 -8.75 7.91
C ASP A 113 22.44 -9.76 7.72
N MET A 114 21.19 -9.29 7.60
CA MET A 114 20.04 -10.14 7.28
C MET A 114 20.20 -10.84 5.93
N HIS A 115 20.71 -10.16 4.89
CA HIS A 115 20.94 -10.77 3.58
C HIS A 115 21.92 -11.92 3.67
N ALA A 116 23.08 -11.67 4.29
CA ALA A 116 24.15 -12.65 4.44
C ALA A 116 23.68 -13.83 5.29
N TRP A 117 22.94 -13.57 6.36
CA TRP A 117 22.33 -14.61 7.19
C TRP A 117 21.32 -15.47 6.41
N LEU A 118 20.39 -14.86 5.67
CA LEU A 118 19.41 -15.60 4.86
C LEU A 118 20.08 -16.49 3.81
N LEU A 119 21.15 -16.03 3.17
CA LEU A 119 21.89 -16.84 2.19
C LEU A 119 22.52 -18.07 2.85
N ARG A 120 23.20 -17.89 3.99
CA ARG A 120 23.81 -19.00 4.74
C ARG A 120 22.78 -20.01 5.22
N GLU A 121 21.68 -19.56 5.82
CA GLU A 121 20.62 -20.46 6.27
C GLU A 121 19.98 -21.22 5.10
N ARG A 122 19.88 -20.60 3.91
CA ARG A 122 19.27 -21.26 2.75
C ARG A 122 20.06 -22.49 2.30
N GLU A 123 21.38 -22.45 2.43
CA GLU A 123 22.28 -23.53 2.01
C GLU A 123 22.21 -24.76 2.91
N THR A 124 21.84 -24.60 4.18
CA THR A 124 21.73 -25.69 5.15
C THR A 124 20.37 -26.38 5.13
N LEU A 125 19.38 -25.77 4.48
CA LEU A 125 17.99 -26.25 4.50
C LEU A 125 17.69 -27.28 3.42
N SER A 126 16.94 -28.32 3.83
CA SER A 126 16.29 -29.23 2.88
C SER A 126 15.34 -28.47 1.96
N ARG A 127 15.26 -28.90 0.69
CA ARG A 127 14.32 -28.37 -0.32
C ARG A 127 12.85 -28.41 0.10
N SER A 128 12.48 -29.28 1.03
CA SER A 128 11.11 -29.39 1.56
C SER A 128 10.80 -28.41 2.70
N SER A 129 11.78 -27.61 3.15
CA SER A 129 11.58 -26.70 4.28
C SER A 129 10.62 -25.56 3.94
N GLU A 130 9.58 -25.40 4.75
CA GLU A 130 8.53 -24.39 4.52
C GLU A 130 9.07 -22.96 4.59
N VAL A 131 10.14 -22.71 5.37
CA VAL A 131 10.76 -21.39 5.49
C VAL A 131 11.49 -20.96 4.22
N LEU A 132 11.85 -21.89 3.32
CA LEU A 132 12.45 -21.53 2.03
C LEU A 132 11.53 -20.65 1.19
N LYS A 133 10.21 -20.78 1.34
CA LYS A 133 9.24 -19.98 0.58
C LYS A 133 9.36 -18.47 0.91
N PRO A 134 9.22 -18.01 2.16
CA PRO A 134 9.45 -16.59 2.49
C PRO A 134 10.90 -16.13 2.28
N MET A 135 11.90 -16.99 2.46
CA MET A 135 13.30 -16.64 2.14
C MET A 135 13.47 -16.32 0.65
N ASN A 136 13.03 -17.21 -0.23
CA ASN A 136 13.14 -17.03 -1.67
C ASN A 136 12.27 -15.87 -2.18
N TYR A 137 11.15 -15.59 -1.52
CA TYR A 137 10.32 -14.42 -1.82
C TYR A 137 11.13 -13.11 -1.71
N MET A 138 11.96 -12.96 -0.67
CA MET A 138 12.86 -11.80 -0.54
C MET A 138 14.09 -11.93 -1.44
N LEU A 139 14.83 -13.04 -1.36
CA LEU A 139 16.13 -13.20 -2.00
C LEU A 139 16.08 -13.05 -3.52
N ARG A 140 15.00 -13.49 -4.18
CA ARG A 140 14.83 -13.38 -5.64
C ARG A 140 14.82 -11.93 -6.12
N ARG A 141 14.43 -10.98 -5.26
CA ARG A 141 14.24 -9.57 -5.60
C ARG A 141 14.86 -8.67 -4.54
N TRP A 142 15.99 -9.09 -3.98
CA TRP A 142 16.61 -8.44 -2.83
C TRP A 142 16.87 -6.96 -3.08
N ASP A 143 17.41 -6.60 -4.24
CA ASP A 143 17.72 -5.20 -4.59
C ASP A 143 16.48 -4.31 -4.65
N ASP A 144 15.33 -4.86 -5.07
CA ASP A 144 14.06 -4.13 -5.10
C ASP A 144 13.45 -3.96 -3.71
N PHE A 145 13.73 -4.89 -2.79
CA PHE A 145 13.46 -4.69 -1.37
C PHE A 145 14.42 -3.64 -0.78
N ALA A 146 15.72 -3.76 -1.01
CA ALA A 146 16.75 -2.90 -0.42
C ALA A 146 16.70 -1.45 -0.90
N ARG A 147 16.03 -1.15 -2.02
CA ARG A 147 15.96 0.18 -2.64
C ARG A 147 15.50 1.30 -1.71
N PHE A 148 14.72 1.00 -0.67
CA PHE A 148 14.32 2.01 0.32
C PHE A 148 15.51 2.65 1.06
N LEU A 149 16.65 1.96 1.13
CA LEU A 149 17.88 2.49 1.72
C LEU A 149 18.45 3.67 0.92
N ASP A 150 18.28 3.65 -0.40
CA ASP A 150 18.88 4.63 -1.30
C ASP A 150 17.93 5.75 -1.70
N ASP A 151 16.62 5.51 -1.64
CA ASP A 151 15.59 6.49 -1.96
C ASP A 151 14.62 6.71 -0.78
N GLY A 152 14.76 7.86 -0.13
CA GLY A 152 13.95 8.26 1.02
C GLY A 152 12.47 8.45 0.73
N ARG A 153 12.06 8.54 -0.54
CA ARG A 153 10.64 8.62 -0.95
C ARG A 153 9.94 7.27 -0.78
N ILE A 154 10.69 6.16 -0.83
CA ILE A 154 10.15 4.81 -0.69
C ILE A 154 9.82 4.54 0.79
N CYS A 155 8.55 4.20 1.06
CA CYS A 155 8.13 3.69 2.36
C CYS A 155 8.59 2.24 2.56
N LEU A 156 8.87 1.83 3.80
CA LEU A 156 9.16 0.42 4.07
C LEU A 156 7.95 -0.49 3.76
N THR A 157 6.73 0.05 3.87
CA THR A 157 5.49 -0.67 3.58
C THR A 157 4.53 0.12 2.71
N ASN A 158 3.70 -0.59 1.94
CA ASN A 158 2.57 -0.04 1.19
C ASN A 158 1.29 0.05 2.06
N ASN A 159 1.38 -0.12 3.39
CA ASN A 159 0.23 -0.25 4.28
C ASN A 159 -0.73 0.95 4.23
N CYS A 160 -0.23 2.15 3.92
CA CYS A 160 -1.08 3.33 3.73
C CYS A 160 -2.05 3.14 2.56
N ALA A 161 -1.54 2.66 1.41
CA ALA A 161 -2.36 2.37 0.23
C ALA A 161 -3.34 1.22 0.52
N GLU A 162 -2.91 0.17 1.20
CA GLU A 162 -3.79 -0.95 1.56
C GLU A 162 -4.91 -0.54 2.52
N ARG A 163 -4.60 0.33 3.48
CA ARG A 163 -5.59 0.89 4.41
C ARG A 163 -6.61 1.74 3.67
N ALA A 164 -6.17 2.57 2.72
CA ALA A 164 -7.07 3.38 1.88
C ALA A 164 -8.02 2.49 1.06
N LEU A 165 -7.54 1.36 0.54
CA LEU A 165 -8.34 0.42 -0.25
C LEU A 165 -9.18 -0.56 0.60
N ARG A 166 -8.97 -0.61 1.93
CA ARG A 166 -9.67 -1.55 2.82
C ARG A 166 -11.19 -1.41 2.74
N GLY A 167 -11.70 -0.18 2.64
CA GLY A 167 -13.14 0.08 2.49
C GLY A 167 -13.74 -0.59 1.25
N ILE A 168 -13.02 -0.57 0.13
CA ILE A 168 -13.42 -1.22 -1.12
C ILE A 168 -13.34 -2.74 -0.98
N ALA A 169 -12.28 -3.25 -0.36
CA ALA A 169 -12.08 -4.69 -0.16
C ALA A 169 -13.17 -5.31 0.71
N LEU A 170 -13.56 -4.64 1.80
CA LEU A 170 -14.67 -5.03 2.66
C LEU A 170 -16.02 -4.84 1.96
N GLY A 171 -16.20 -3.69 1.29
CA GLY A 171 -17.39 -3.36 0.54
C GLY A 171 -17.74 -4.39 -0.52
N ARG A 172 -16.76 -4.87 -1.31
CA ARG A 172 -16.97 -5.91 -2.33
C ARG A 172 -17.60 -7.19 -1.78
N ARG A 173 -17.32 -7.57 -0.53
CA ARG A 173 -17.95 -8.74 0.11
C ARG A 173 -19.44 -8.49 0.42
N ASN A 174 -19.82 -7.24 0.65
CA ASN A 174 -21.14 -6.83 1.12
C ASN A 174 -22.02 -6.23 0.01
N TRP A 175 -21.43 -5.75 -1.09
CA TRP A 175 -22.14 -5.17 -2.24
C TRP A 175 -22.64 -6.28 -3.17
N THR A 176 -23.65 -7.02 -2.71
CA THR A 176 -24.30 -8.11 -3.47
C THR A 176 -24.89 -7.65 -4.80
N PHE A 177 -25.15 -6.35 -4.97
CA PHE A 177 -25.65 -5.72 -6.20
C PHE A 177 -24.54 -5.33 -7.20
N ALA A 178 -23.27 -5.30 -6.79
CA ALA A 178 -22.13 -4.97 -7.66
C ALA A 178 -21.61 -6.23 -8.39
N GLY A 179 -22.51 -6.95 -9.07
CA GLY A 179 -22.21 -8.22 -9.76
C GLY A 179 -21.84 -8.10 -11.24
N SER A 180 -21.86 -6.91 -11.82
CA SER A 180 -21.55 -6.66 -13.24
C SER A 180 -20.47 -5.61 -13.42
N GLN A 181 -19.77 -5.62 -14.56
CA GLN A 181 -18.77 -4.61 -14.90
C GLN A 181 -19.35 -3.20 -14.83
N ARG A 182 -20.54 -2.98 -15.43
CA ARG A 182 -21.25 -1.70 -15.39
C ARG A 182 -21.60 -1.26 -13.97
N GLY A 183 -21.94 -2.20 -13.09
CA GLY A 183 -22.16 -1.92 -11.67
C GLY A 183 -20.88 -1.51 -10.95
N ALA A 184 -19.75 -2.15 -11.25
CA ALA A 184 -18.44 -1.79 -10.73
C ALA A 184 -18.00 -0.39 -11.20
N ASP A 185 -18.24 -0.04 -12.46
CA ASP A 185 -17.91 1.28 -13.01
C ASP A 185 -18.69 2.40 -12.30
N ARG A 186 -20.00 2.20 -12.09
CA ARG A 186 -20.83 3.15 -11.32
C ARG A 186 -20.38 3.28 -9.86
N ALA A 187 -20.04 2.16 -9.22
CA ALA A 187 -19.51 2.18 -7.87
C ALA A 187 -18.18 2.94 -7.80
N ALA A 188 -17.30 2.76 -8.80
CA ALA A 188 -16.04 3.49 -8.89
C ALA A 188 -16.24 5.01 -9.02
N ILE A 189 -17.21 5.45 -9.83
CA ILE A 189 -17.56 6.87 -9.96
C ILE A 189 -18.01 7.45 -8.61
N MET A 190 -18.95 6.78 -7.92
CA MET A 190 -19.44 7.22 -6.62
C MET A 190 -18.33 7.27 -5.56
N LEU A 191 -17.50 6.23 -5.50
CA LEU A 191 -16.37 6.17 -4.58
C LEU A 191 -15.34 7.26 -4.88
N THR A 192 -15.12 7.60 -6.15
CA THR A 192 -14.22 8.68 -6.56
C THR A 192 -14.72 10.02 -6.02
N MET A 193 -16.00 10.34 -6.21
CA MET A 193 -16.59 11.58 -5.69
C MET A 193 -16.56 11.64 -4.16
N ILE A 194 -16.96 10.57 -3.48
CA ILE A 194 -16.96 10.50 -2.00
C ILE A 194 -15.54 10.63 -1.45
N THR A 195 -14.56 9.96 -2.07
CA THR A 195 -13.16 10.03 -1.63
C THR A 195 -12.58 11.42 -1.90
N THR A 196 -12.93 12.06 -3.02
CA THR A 196 -12.54 13.44 -3.30
C THR A 196 -13.07 14.39 -2.25
N CYS A 197 -14.33 14.24 -1.81
CA CYS A 197 -14.89 15.03 -0.71
C CYS A 197 -14.08 14.84 0.58
N ARG A 198 -13.79 13.59 0.96
CA ARG A 198 -13.00 13.27 2.16
C ARG A 198 -11.59 13.85 2.11
N LEU A 199 -10.93 13.81 0.95
CA LEU A 199 -9.60 14.37 0.76
C LEU A 199 -9.56 15.91 0.84
N ASN A 200 -10.71 16.57 0.69
CA ASN A 200 -10.86 18.03 0.80
C ASN A 200 -11.56 18.46 2.11
N ASP A 201 -11.71 17.53 3.06
CA ASP A 201 -12.44 17.72 4.31
C ASP A 201 -13.85 18.32 4.10
N ALA A 202 -14.53 17.86 3.05
CA ALA A 202 -15.92 18.17 2.78
C ALA A 202 -16.80 16.97 3.17
N ASP A 203 -17.93 17.22 3.86
CA ASP A 203 -18.88 16.16 4.20
C ASP A 203 -19.52 15.60 2.92
N PRO A 204 -19.30 14.31 2.56
CA PRO A 204 -19.75 13.78 1.28
C PRO A 204 -21.28 13.77 1.14
N LYS A 205 -22.01 13.63 2.25
CA LYS A 205 -23.48 13.58 2.23
C LYS A 205 -24.06 14.97 1.96
N ALA A 206 -23.57 15.99 2.66
CA ALA A 206 -23.97 17.38 2.48
C ALA A 206 -23.62 17.88 1.08
N TRP A 207 -22.41 17.57 0.61
CA TRP A 207 -21.97 17.90 -0.75
C TRP A 207 -22.87 17.26 -1.82
N LEU A 208 -23.12 15.94 -1.71
CA LEU A 208 -23.94 15.23 -2.69
C LEU A 208 -25.40 15.70 -2.69
N ALA A 209 -25.99 15.89 -1.50
CA ALA A 209 -27.36 16.39 -1.38
C ALA A 209 -27.52 17.76 -2.05
N ASP A 210 -26.52 18.62 -1.87
CA ASP A 210 -26.56 19.96 -2.42
C ASP A 210 -26.38 20.02 -3.93
N ILE A 211 -25.43 19.24 -4.46
CA ILE A 211 -25.18 19.17 -5.89
C ILE A 211 -26.40 18.61 -6.61
N LEU A 212 -26.97 17.52 -6.11
CA LEU A 212 -28.16 16.93 -6.72
C LEU A 212 -29.34 17.90 -6.72
N ALA A 213 -29.43 18.81 -5.74
CA ALA A 213 -30.49 19.81 -5.67
C ALA A 213 -30.31 20.98 -6.65
N ARG A 214 -29.09 21.30 -7.09
CA ARG A 214 -28.82 22.53 -7.88
C ARG A 214 -28.22 22.29 -9.27
N ILE A 215 -27.67 21.10 -9.53
CA ILE A 215 -26.89 20.84 -10.75
C ILE A 215 -27.70 21.04 -12.04
N ALA A 216 -29.01 20.78 -12.00
CA ALA A 216 -29.89 20.93 -13.15
C ALA A 216 -30.11 22.41 -13.54
N ASP A 217 -30.01 23.32 -12.57
CA ASP A 217 -30.29 24.75 -12.76
C ASP A 217 -29.01 25.58 -12.95
N LEU A 218 -27.84 24.95 -12.79
CA LEU A 218 -26.54 25.62 -12.94
C LEU A 218 -26.05 25.57 -14.39
N PRO A 219 -25.67 26.72 -14.99
CA PRO A 219 -25.06 26.72 -16.30
C PRO A 219 -23.71 25.98 -16.26
N ALA A 220 -23.36 25.32 -17.37
CA ALA A 220 -22.15 24.50 -17.48
C ALA A 220 -20.86 25.26 -17.09
N SER A 221 -20.82 26.58 -17.35
CA SER A 221 -19.69 27.46 -16.97
C SER A 221 -19.44 27.53 -15.46
N ARG A 222 -20.45 27.26 -14.63
CA ARG A 222 -20.38 27.35 -13.17
C ARG A 222 -20.23 26.00 -12.46
N LEU A 223 -20.13 24.88 -13.19
CA LEU A 223 -19.99 23.56 -12.57
C LEU A 223 -18.75 23.41 -11.69
N HIS A 224 -17.70 24.21 -11.93
CA HIS A 224 -16.50 24.22 -11.11
C HIS A 224 -16.79 24.62 -9.65
N GLU A 225 -17.82 25.41 -9.39
CA GLU A 225 -18.25 25.81 -8.03
C GLU A 225 -18.77 24.62 -7.21
N LEU A 226 -19.16 23.53 -7.88
CA LEU A 226 -19.63 22.30 -7.25
C LEU A 226 -18.46 21.37 -6.86
N LEU A 227 -17.23 21.68 -7.25
CA LEU A 227 -16.07 20.88 -6.85
C LEU A 227 -15.92 20.93 -5.32
N PRO A 228 -15.57 19.81 -4.64
CA PRO A 228 -15.60 19.75 -3.18
C PRO A 228 -14.84 20.88 -2.45
N TRP A 229 -13.73 21.35 -3.03
CA TRP A 229 -12.93 22.44 -2.47
C TRP A 229 -13.58 23.82 -2.65
N GLU A 230 -14.13 24.13 -3.83
CA GLU A 230 -14.86 25.38 -4.07
C GLU A 230 -16.16 25.45 -3.28
N TRP A 231 -16.94 24.35 -3.31
CA TRP A 231 -18.20 24.23 -2.59
C TRP A 231 -18.03 24.50 -1.10
N LYS A 232 -16.96 23.97 -0.51
CA LYS A 232 -16.63 24.17 0.91
C LYS A 232 -16.32 25.64 1.21
N LEU A 233 -15.54 26.31 0.36
CA LEU A 233 -15.19 27.73 0.53
C LEU A 233 -16.43 28.62 0.47
N LEU A 234 -17.31 28.41 -0.53
CA LEU A 234 -18.56 29.16 -0.68
C LEU A 234 -19.45 29.00 0.55
N ARG A 235 -19.60 27.77 1.05
CA ARG A 235 -20.39 27.48 2.25
C ARG A 235 -19.79 28.03 3.54
N GLN A 236 -18.47 28.19 3.61
CA GLN A 236 -17.81 28.82 4.75
C GLN A 236 -17.98 30.34 4.70
N GLY A 237 -17.96 30.95 3.51
CA GLY A 237 -18.24 32.37 3.29
C GLY A 237 -19.69 32.75 3.62
N ASP A 238 -20.64 31.85 3.39
CA ASP A 238 -22.07 32.04 3.70
C ASP A 238 -22.43 31.88 5.19
N LYS A 239 -21.48 31.46 6.05
CA LYS A 239 -21.74 31.35 7.50
C LYS A 239 -21.76 32.76 8.14
N PRO A 240 -22.73 33.06 9.01
CA PRO A 240 -22.72 34.30 9.81
C PRO A 240 -21.42 34.42 10.61
N ALA A 241 -20.91 35.65 10.78
CA ALA A 241 -19.63 35.93 11.43
C ALA A 241 -19.48 35.26 12.82
N ASP A 242 -20.59 35.08 13.55
CA ASP A 242 -20.63 34.45 14.88
C ASP A 242 -20.31 32.94 14.88
N GLN A 243 -20.21 32.29 13.72
CA GLN A 243 -19.92 30.85 13.58
C GLN A 243 -18.60 30.53 12.86
N GLN A 244 -17.79 31.54 12.55
CA GLN A 244 -16.49 31.37 11.88
C GLN A 244 -15.31 31.27 12.86
N ALA A 245 -15.50 31.57 14.15
CA ALA A 245 -14.47 31.48 15.19
C ALA A 245 -14.84 30.44 16.27
N ALA A 246 -14.70 29.16 15.95
CA ALA A 246 -14.70 28.05 16.91
C ALA A 246 -13.89 26.87 16.37
#